data_AF-A0A6A3GQD3-F1
#
_entry.id   AF-A0A6A3GQD3-F1
#
_cell.length_a   1.000
_cell.length_b   1.000
_cell.length_c   1.000
_cell.angle_alpha   90.00
_cell.angle_beta   90.00
_cell.angle_gamma   90.00
#
_symmetry.space_group_name_H-M   'P 1'
#
loop_
_entity.id
_entity.type
_entity.pdbx_description
1 polymer ?
#
loop_
_entity_poly.entity_id
_entity_poly.type
_entity_poly.pdbx_seq_one_letter_code
_entity_poly.pdbx_strand_id
1 'polypeptide(L)'
;MTQADAVLVPLVSTQQLYQLLVQPIVKETLNQRDTSGNALAPAVMSGGSFNEIVQKLWEAYAPRVKTRAVKTDGVWSTATPEAAEWAKLMQFKLKKHVVDPSKTDQAWHQWLVKLRGQTVSLLIYEYGVGIIRAQDLDEFKAACIRPEQVDRAGATAEVSLREIVAGLQD
;
A
#
# COMPACT_ATOMS: atom_id res chain seq x y z
N MET A 1 -8.33 59.34 23.28
CA MET A 1 -6.90 59.01 23.35
C MET A 1 -6.76 57.52 23.07
N THR A 2 -5.85 57.21 22.16
CA THR A 2 -5.76 56.03 21.30
C THR A 2 -5.62 54.71 22.07
N GLN A 3 -6.53 53.76 21.82
CA GLN A 3 -6.41 52.37 22.26
C GLN A 3 -5.54 51.63 21.23
N ALA A 4 -4.44 51.05 21.70
CA ALA A 4 -3.45 50.37 20.87
C ALA A 4 -4.06 49.14 20.17
N ASP A 5 -3.97 49.16 18.84
CA ASP A 5 -4.26 48.06 17.94
C ASP A 5 -3.22 46.95 18.19
N ALA A 6 -3.66 45.88 18.86
CA ALA A 6 -2.88 44.67 18.99
C ALA A 6 -2.88 43.97 17.64
N VAL A 7 -1.87 44.26 16.82
CA VAL A 7 -1.57 43.50 15.61
C VAL A 7 -1.27 42.06 16.04
N LEU A 8 -2.27 41.20 15.96
CA LEU A 8 -2.12 39.76 15.92
C LEU A 8 -1.30 39.44 14.66
N VAL A 9 0.02 39.43 14.81
CA VAL A 9 0.90 38.73 13.88
C VAL A 9 0.40 37.29 13.90
N PRO A 10 -0.10 36.73 12.79
CA PRO A 10 -0.39 35.31 12.78
C PRO A 10 0.95 34.64 13.08
N LEU A 11 1.00 33.89 14.18
CA LEU A 11 1.99 32.83 14.36
C LEU A 11 1.79 31.92 13.17
N VAL A 12 2.45 32.23 12.05
CA VAL A 12 2.71 31.28 10.98
C VAL A 12 3.56 30.26 11.70
N SER A 13 2.90 29.22 12.23
CA SER A 13 3.59 28.03 12.65
C SER A 13 4.38 27.64 11.42
N THR A 14 5.69 27.85 11.45
CA THR A 14 6.61 27.40 10.42
C THR A 14 6.70 25.89 10.57
N GLN A 15 5.58 25.21 10.32
CA GLN A 15 5.55 23.79 10.05
C GLN A 15 6.43 23.65 8.82
N GLN A 16 7.65 23.15 9.01
CA GLN A 16 8.54 22.80 7.93
C GLN A 16 7.85 21.71 7.14
N LEU A 17 7.09 22.11 6.11
CA LEU A 17 6.44 21.16 5.22
C LEU A 17 7.54 20.47 4.41
N TYR A 18 7.67 19.17 4.62
CA TYR A 18 8.45 18.30 3.77
C TYR A 18 7.65 18.01 2.51
N GLN A 19 8.35 17.96 1.38
CA GLN A 19 7.78 17.60 0.09
C GLN A 19 8.57 16.43 -0.48
N LEU A 20 7.86 15.40 -0.89
CA LEU A 20 8.42 14.21 -1.51
C LEU A 20 7.77 13.99 -2.86
N LEU A 21 8.56 14.11 -3.93
CA LEU A 21 8.13 13.76 -5.27
C LEU A 21 8.31 12.26 -5.46
N VAL A 22 7.21 11.55 -5.68
CA VAL A 22 7.20 10.10 -5.88
C VAL A 22 6.77 9.74 -7.30
N GLN A 23 7.41 8.73 -7.87
CA GLN A 23 6.96 8.06 -9.09
C GLN A 23 6.52 6.64 -8.70
N PRO A 24 5.20 6.38 -8.62
CA PRO A 24 4.70 5.11 -8.17
C PRO A 24 4.84 4.04 -9.25
N ILE A 25 5.17 2.82 -8.85
CA ILE A 25 5.25 1.65 -9.73
C ILE A 25 4.55 0.49 -9.00
N VAL A 26 3.42 0.04 -9.55
CA VAL A 26 2.68 -1.09 -9.01
C VAL A 26 3.28 -2.40 -9.53
N LYS A 27 3.52 -3.34 -8.62
CA LYS A 27 4.17 -4.63 -8.86
C LYS A 27 3.35 -5.76 -8.24
N GLU A 28 3.29 -6.89 -8.92
CA GLU A 28 2.65 -8.12 -8.44
C GLU A 28 3.58 -8.93 -7.52
N THR A 29 4.89 -8.83 -7.74
CA THR A 29 5.91 -9.58 -6.97
C THR A 29 7.10 -8.70 -6.63
N LEU A 30 7.81 -9.05 -5.55
CA LEU A 30 9.00 -8.35 -5.09
C LEU A 30 10.07 -8.24 -6.20
N ASN A 31 10.35 -9.37 -6.87
CA ASN A 31 11.40 -9.49 -7.87
C ASN A 31 10.97 -9.12 -9.30
N GLN A 32 9.74 -8.65 -9.52
CA GLN A 32 9.34 -8.11 -10.82
C GLN A 32 10.29 -6.97 -11.19
N ARG A 33 10.67 -6.86 -12.47
CA ARG A 33 11.48 -5.73 -12.92
C ARG A 33 10.63 -4.46 -12.85
N ASP A 34 11.22 -3.34 -12.44
CA ASP A 34 10.50 -2.08 -12.34
C ASP A 34 9.93 -1.62 -13.69
N THR A 35 10.62 -1.93 -14.80
CA THR A 35 10.16 -1.66 -16.17
C THR A 35 8.96 -2.50 -16.61
N SER A 36 8.71 -3.61 -15.92
CA SER A 36 7.57 -4.49 -16.16
C SER A 36 6.42 -4.23 -15.18
N GLY A 37 6.62 -3.34 -14.19
CA GLY A 37 5.57 -2.87 -13.29
C GLY A 37 4.73 -1.78 -13.94
N ASN A 38 3.53 -1.57 -13.41
CA ASN A 38 2.64 -0.51 -13.88
C ASN A 38 3.04 0.83 -13.26
N ALA A 39 3.77 1.64 -14.04
CA ALA A 39 4.17 2.98 -13.62
C ALA A 39 2.97 3.94 -13.63
N LEU A 40 2.73 4.62 -12.51
CA LEU A 40 1.70 5.65 -12.37
C LEU A 40 2.31 7.04 -12.58
N ALA A 41 1.42 8.03 -12.76
CA ALA A 41 1.82 9.42 -12.85
C ALA A 41 2.57 9.86 -11.58
N PRO A 42 3.63 10.68 -11.71
CA PRO A 42 4.34 11.21 -10.56
C PRO A 42 3.43 12.10 -9.71
N ALA A 43 3.61 12.05 -8.40
CA ALA A 43 2.83 12.81 -7.43
C ALA A 43 3.73 13.45 -6.37
N VAL A 44 3.35 14.62 -5.88
CA VAL A 44 4.03 15.29 -4.77
C VAL A 44 3.23 15.10 -3.50
N MET A 45 3.87 14.51 -2.49
CA MET A 45 3.29 14.36 -1.16
C MET A 45 3.92 15.38 -0.22
N SER A 46 3.07 16.15 0.45
CA SER A 46 3.52 17.19 1.39
C SER A 46 2.98 16.92 2.79
N GLY A 47 3.80 17.10 3.82
CA GLY A 47 3.39 16.90 5.22
C GLY A 47 4.36 17.55 6.21
N GLY A 48 3.91 17.76 7.45
CA GLY A 48 4.76 18.29 8.53
C GLY A 48 5.75 17.28 9.10
N SER A 49 5.52 15.99 8.84
CA SER A 49 6.34 14.87 9.29
C SER A 49 6.40 13.76 8.23
N PHE A 50 7.35 12.84 8.38
CA PHE A 50 7.41 11.65 7.53
C PHE A 50 6.15 10.79 7.66
N ASN A 51 5.61 10.65 8.88
CA ASN A 51 4.40 9.87 9.10
C ASN A 51 3.18 10.45 8.36
N GLU A 52 3.01 11.78 8.33
CA GLU A 52 1.96 12.41 7.52
C GLU A 52 2.14 12.16 6.02
N ILE A 53 3.38 12.18 5.52
CA ILE A 53 3.66 11.83 4.11
C ILE A 53 3.29 10.36 3.85
N VAL A 54 3.65 9.46 4.74
CA VAL A 54 3.29 8.03 4.64
C VAL A 54 1.79 7.83 4.69
N GLN A 55 1.06 8.51 5.57
CA GLN A 55 -0.41 8.45 5.63
C GLN A 55 -1.03 8.89 4.30
N LYS A 56 -0.59 10.02 3.73
CA LYS A 56 -1.08 10.49 2.42
C LYS A 56 -0.75 9.53 1.29
N LEU A 57 0.45 8.94 1.31
CA LEU A 57 0.84 7.89 0.35
C LEU A 57 -0.06 6.67 0.49
N TRP A 58 -0.32 6.26 1.72
CA TRP A 58 -1.21 5.15 2.02
C TRP A 58 -2.63 5.45 1.51
N GLU A 59 -3.23 6.58 1.84
CA GLU A 59 -4.57 6.95 1.36
C GLU A 59 -4.64 7.00 -0.18
N ALA A 60 -3.60 7.51 -0.83
CA ALA A 60 -3.55 7.62 -2.30
C ALA A 60 -3.38 6.26 -3.00
N TYR A 61 -2.64 5.33 -2.40
CA TYR A 61 -2.22 4.09 -3.08
C TYR A 61 -2.72 2.79 -2.43
N ALA A 62 -3.34 2.84 -1.25
CA ALA A 62 -4.00 1.69 -0.63
C ALA A 62 -5.05 1.04 -1.54
N PRO A 63 -5.86 1.78 -2.34
CA PRO A 63 -6.77 1.16 -3.31
C PRO A 63 -6.08 0.35 -4.41
N ARG A 64 -4.76 0.49 -4.58
CA ARG A 64 -3.96 -0.32 -5.52
C ARG A 64 -3.45 -1.62 -4.89
N VAL A 65 -3.50 -1.74 -3.57
CA VAL A 65 -3.17 -2.96 -2.83
C VAL A 65 -4.44 -3.80 -2.73
N LYS A 66 -4.39 -5.07 -3.14
CA LYS A 66 -5.55 -5.96 -3.09
C LYS A 66 -5.72 -6.58 -1.72
N THR A 67 -4.66 -7.19 -1.22
CA THR A 67 -4.61 -7.86 0.08
C THR A 67 -3.15 -8.06 0.47
N ARG A 68 -2.86 -8.42 1.72
CA ARG A 68 -1.49 -8.77 2.12
C ARG A 68 -1.34 -10.29 2.16
N ALA A 69 -0.44 -10.83 1.35
CA ALA A 69 -0.05 -12.22 1.43
C ALA A 69 0.85 -12.45 2.65
N VAL A 70 0.46 -13.40 3.49
CA VAL A 70 1.21 -13.82 4.67
C VAL A 70 1.41 -15.33 4.55
N LYS A 71 2.65 -15.80 4.72
CA LYS A 71 2.95 -17.23 4.80
C LYS A 71 3.30 -17.57 6.24
N THR A 72 2.46 -18.37 6.87
CA THR A 72 2.65 -18.85 8.25
C THR A 72 2.70 -20.36 8.22
N ASP A 73 3.78 -20.95 8.71
CA ASP A 73 3.99 -22.41 8.73
C ASP A 73 3.79 -23.10 7.37
N GLY A 74 4.22 -22.42 6.29
CA GLY A 74 4.10 -22.91 4.92
C GLY A 74 2.72 -22.71 4.28
N VAL A 75 1.73 -22.27 5.06
CA VAL A 75 0.35 -22.00 4.59
C VAL A 75 0.22 -20.54 4.20
N TRP A 76 -0.38 -20.29 3.03
CA TRP A 76 -0.71 -18.96 2.56
C TRP A 76 -2.03 -18.47 3.17
N SER A 77 -2.03 -17.23 3.64
CA SER A 77 -3.19 -16.54 4.19
C SER A 77 -3.23 -15.08 3.72
N THR A 78 -4.42 -14.50 3.72
CA THR A 78 -4.63 -13.07 3.47
C THR A 78 -4.72 -12.31 4.79
N ALA A 79 -4.09 -11.14 4.85
CA ALA A 79 -4.26 -10.21 5.95
C ALA A 79 -4.68 -8.83 5.41
N THR A 80 -5.40 -8.09 6.24
CA THR A 80 -5.83 -6.73 5.88
C THR A 80 -4.60 -5.82 5.75
N PRO A 81 -4.47 -5.08 4.63
CA PRO A 81 -3.44 -4.07 4.50
C PRO A 81 -3.72 -2.92 5.47
N GLU A 82 -2.77 -2.60 6.35
CA GLU A 82 -2.88 -1.53 7.34
C GLU A 82 -1.77 -0.49 7.15
N ALA A 83 -2.09 0.78 7.41
CA ALA A 83 -1.15 1.89 7.26
C ALA A 83 0.09 1.74 8.16
N ALA A 84 -0.05 1.13 9.33
CA ALA A 84 1.08 0.83 10.23
C ALA A 84 2.10 -0.13 9.59
N GLU A 85 1.62 -0.99 8.69
CA GLU A 85 2.41 -2.03 8.02
C GLU A 85 2.74 -1.61 6.57
N TRP A 86 2.64 -0.31 6.25
CA TRP A 86 2.88 0.23 4.90
C TRP A 86 4.21 -0.26 4.32
N ALA A 87 5.26 -0.41 5.13
CA ALA A 87 6.59 -0.85 4.70
C ALA A 87 6.62 -2.30 4.16
N LYS A 88 5.61 -3.12 4.51
CA LYS A 88 5.43 -4.49 3.97
C LYS A 88 4.71 -4.49 2.62
N LEU A 89 4.15 -3.36 2.22
CA LEU A 89 3.34 -3.21 1.00
C LEU A 89 3.95 -2.19 0.03
N MET A 90 4.71 -1.24 0.54
CA MET A 90 5.28 -0.14 -0.21
C MET A 90 6.74 0.06 0.19
N GLN A 91 7.59 0.32 -0.79
CA GLN A 91 9.02 0.57 -0.58
C GLN A 91 9.46 1.79 -1.37
N PHE A 92 10.20 2.69 -0.73
CA PHE A 92 10.90 3.74 -1.44
C PHE A 92 12.17 3.17 -2.07
N LYS A 93 12.42 3.55 -3.32
CA LYS A 93 13.63 3.20 -4.05
C LYS A 93 14.22 4.46 -4.64
N LEU A 94 15.49 4.68 -4.36
CA LEU A 94 16.27 5.77 -4.92
C LEU A 94 17.39 5.18 -5.79
N LYS A 95 17.34 5.47 -7.10
CA LYS A 95 18.26 4.90 -8.10
C LYS A 95 18.25 3.36 -8.04
N LYS A 96 19.30 2.74 -7.48
CA LYS A 96 19.43 1.28 -7.34
C LYS A 96 19.21 0.77 -5.92
N HIS A 97 18.97 1.65 -4.95
CA HIS A 97 18.88 1.27 -3.54
C HIS A 97 17.45 1.39 -3.02
N VAL A 98 16.96 0.29 -2.43
CA VAL A 98 15.74 0.32 -1.61
C VAL A 98 16.07 1.01 -0.30
N VAL A 99 15.22 1.95 0.09
CA VAL A 99 15.37 2.73 1.32
C VAL A 99 14.87 1.87 2.47
N ASP A 100 15.73 1.67 3.46
CA ASP A 100 15.36 0.97 4.67
C ASP A 100 14.22 1.69 5.41
N PRO A 101 13.10 1.02 5.71
CA PRO A 101 11.95 1.63 6.37
C PRO A 101 12.13 1.78 7.90
N SER A 102 13.12 1.11 8.50
CA SER A 102 13.38 1.10 9.94
C SER A 102 14.18 2.30 10.46
N LYS A 103 14.32 3.33 9.62
CA LYS A 103 15.03 4.57 9.97
C LYS A 103 14.38 5.25 11.15
N THR A 104 15.23 5.82 12.00
CA THR A 104 14.79 6.75 13.03
C THR A 104 14.14 7.97 12.39
N ASP A 105 13.27 8.62 13.16
CA ASP A 105 12.59 9.84 12.73
C ASP A 105 13.58 10.92 12.27
N GLN A 106 14.69 11.13 13.00
CA GLN A 106 15.75 12.06 12.58
C GLN A 106 16.38 11.68 11.23
N ALA A 107 16.58 10.38 10.96
CA ALA A 107 17.12 9.92 9.69
C ALA A 107 16.11 10.12 8.54
N TRP A 108 14.81 9.96 8.80
CA TRP A 108 13.76 10.31 7.84
C TRP A 108 13.73 11.81 7.53
N HIS A 109 13.84 12.65 8.54
CA HIS A 109 13.93 14.10 8.37
C HIS A 109 15.11 14.50 7.47
N GLN A 110 16.32 13.99 7.77
CA GLN A 110 17.49 14.24 6.93
C GLN A 110 17.29 13.72 5.49
N TRP A 111 16.66 12.55 5.34
CA TRP A 111 16.37 11.95 4.05
C TRP A 111 15.39 12.80 3.23
N LEU A 112 14.31 13.29 3.83
CA LEU A 112 13.33 14.18 3.19
C LEU A 112 13.96 15.50 2.74
N VAL A 113 14.81 16.11 3.57
CA VAL A 113 15.53 17.34 3.22
C VAL A 113 16.47 17.09 2.04
N LYS A 114 17.22 15.98 2.07
CA LYS A 114 18.16 15.59 1.00
C LYS A 114 17.47 15.34 -0.34
N LEU A 115 16.21 14.89 -0.31
CA LEU A 115 15.44 14.54 -1.50
C LEU A 115 14.55 15.65 -2.03
N ARG A 116 14.62 16.85 -1.46
CA ARG A 116 13.93 17.99 -2.04
C ARG A 116 14.34 18.17 -3.50
N GLY A 117 13.34 18.19 -4.39
CA GLY A 117 13.53 18.30 -5.83
C GLY A 117 13.96 17.01 -6.55
N GLN A 118 14.10 15.88 -5.85
CA GLN A 118 14.39 14.59 -6.45
C GLN A 118 13.15 13.70 -6.52
N THR A 119 12.98 13.00 -7.64
CA THR A 119 11.94 11.97 -7.80
C THR A 119 12.41 10.66 -7.17
N VAL A 120 11.64 10.14 -6.23
CA VAL A 120 11.83 8.82 -5.63
C VAL A 120 10.88 7.83 -6.26
N SER A 121 11.34 6.62 -6.60
CA SER A 121 10.43 5.57 -7.03
C SER A 121 9.71 4.98 -5.82
N LEU A 122 8.38 4.93 -5.86
CA LEU A 122 7.58 4.25 -4.84
C LEU A 122 7.10 2.91 -5.40
N LEU A 123 7.69 1.83 -4.95
CA LEU A 123 7.27 0.48 -5.33
C LEU A 123 6.06 0.10 -4.49
N ILE A 124 4.93 -0.21 -5.11
CA ILE A 124 3.69 -0.64 -4.47
C ILE A 124 3.46 -2.10 -4.84
N TYR A 125 3.41 -2.98 -3.86
CA TYR A 125 3.21 -4.41 -4.07
C TYR A 125 1.73 -4.78 -3.84
N GLU A 126 1.06 -5.28 -4.87
CA GLU A 126 -0.39 -5.61 -4.81
C GLU A 126 -0.74 -6.61 -3.71
N TYR A 127 0.19 -7.53 -3.44
CA TYR A 127 0.07 -8.60 -2.44
C TYR A 127 1.08 -8.47 -1.29
N GLY A 128 1.85 -7.38 -1.27
CA GLY A 128 2.96 -7.18 -0.34
C GLY A 128 4.27 -7.87 -0.71
N VAL A 129 5.30 -7.59 0.10
CA VAL A 129 6.68 -8.08 -0.10
C VAL A 129 6.83 -9.58 0.14
N GLY A 130 5.83 -10.25 0.71
CA GLY A 130 5.83 -11.69 0.96
C GLY A 130 5.78 -12.54 -0.32
N ILE A 131 5.28 -11.98 -1.43
CA ILE A 131 5.30 -12.63 -2.73
C ILE A 131 6.61 -12.28 -3.43
N ILE A 132 7.57 -13.20 -3.36
CA ILE A 132 8.93 -12.96 -3.89
C ILE A 132 8.97 -13.18 -5.41
N ARG A 133 8.41 -14.30 -5.89
CA ARG A 133 8.44 -14.70 -7.31
C ARG A 133 7.04 -14.93 -7.85
N ALA A 134 6.94 -15.08 -9.17
CA ALA A 134 5.69 -15.43 -9.85
C ALA A 134 5.12 -16.79 -9.39
N GLN A 135 5.98 -17.73 -8.98
CA GLN A 135 5.56 -19.02 -8.43
C GLN A 135 4.82 -18.85 -7.10
N ASP A 136 5.39 -18.08 -6.16
CA ASP A 136 4.74 -17.76 -4.88
C ASP A 136 3.38 -17.09 -5.11
N LEU A 137 3.28 -16.23 -6.14
CA LEU A 137 2.04 -15.56 -6.49
C LEU A 137 0.97 -16.53 -6.99
N ASP A 138 1.34 -17.50 -7.83
CA ASP A 138 0.41 -18.51 -8.32
C ASP A 138 -0.05 -19.44 -7.19
N GLU A 139 0.87 -19.89 -6.33
CA GLU A 139 0.54 -20.68 -5.14
C GLU A 139 -0.40 -19.92 -4.20
N PHE A 140 -0.11 -18.65 -3.93
CA PHE A 140 -0.96 -17.79 -3.11
C PHE A 140 -2.34 -17.57 -3.75
N LYS A 141 -2.40 -17.27 -5.05
CA LYS A 141 -3.67 -17.11 -5.77
C LYS A 141 -4.47 -18.41 -5.74
N ALA A 142 -3.82 -19.56 -5.91
CA ALA A 142 -4.47 -20.87 -5.86
C ALA A 142 -4.97 -21.23 -4.44
N ALA A 143 -4.24 -20.85 -3.40
CA ALA A 143 -4.59 -21.16 -2.02
C ALA A 143 -5.62 -20.20 -1.40
N CYS A 144 -5.58 -18.91 -1.74
CA CYS A 144 -6.39 -17.89 -1.07
C CYS A 144 -7.44 -17.21 -1.95
N ILE A 145 -7.18 -17.05 -3.26
CA ILE A 145 -8.03 -16.24 -4.14
C ILE A 145 -8.99 -17.10 -4.97
N ARG A 146 -8.50 -18.20 -5.56
CA ARG A 146 -9.32 -19.16 -6.32
C ARG A 146 -10.40 -19.84 -5.46
N PRO A 147 -10.12 -20.33 -4.23
CA PRO A 147 -11.15 -20.96 -3.41
C PRO A 147 -12.23 -19.97 -2.98
N GLU A 148 -11.90 -18.72 -2.63
CA GLU A 148 -12.92 -17.70 -2.35
C GLU A 148 -13.84 -17.45 -3.56
N GLN A 149 -13.30 -17.48 -4.77
CA GLN A 149 -14.07 -17.32 -6.00
C GLN A 149 -14.96 -18.53 -6.29
N VAL A 150 -14.51 -19.75 -5.99
CA VAL A 150 -15.30 -20.98 -6.15
C VAL A 150 -16.38 -21.10 -5.09
N ASP A 151 -16.15 -20.67 -3.85
CA ASP A 151 -17.17 -20.67 -2.80
C ASP A 151 -18.28 -19.67 -3.12
N ARG A 152 -17.94 -18.47 -3.62
CA ARG A 152 -18.95 -17.48 -3.99
C ARG A 152 -19.74 -17.85 -5.26
N ALA A 153 -19.10 -18.54 -6.21
CA ALA A 153 -19.77 -19.06 -7.42
C ALA A 153 -20.47 -20.41 -7.20
N GLY A 154 -20.00 -21.21 -6.24
CA GLY A 154 -20.47 -22.57 -5.92
C GLY A 154 -21.53 -22.61 -4.83
N ALA A 155 -21.57 -21.64 -3.90
CA ALA A 155 -22.67 -21.49 -2.95
C ALA A 155 -23.99 -21.11 -3.63
N THR A 156 -23.98 -20.70 -4.90
CA THR A 156 -25.19 -20.54 -5.72
C THR A 156 -25.55 -21.82 -6.50
N ALA A 157 -24.71 -22.86 -6.49
CA ALA A 157 -24.97 -24.11 -7.22
C ALA A 157 -25.41 -25.29 -6.33
N GLU A 158 -25.22 -25.25 -5.00
CA GLU A 158 -25.53 -26.40 -4.11
C GLU A 158 -26.56 -26.11 -2.99
N VAL A 159 -27.47 -25.15 -3.18
CA VAL A 159 -28.65 -24.96 -2.28
C VAL A 159 -30.00 -25.20 -2.99
N SER A 160 -30.04 -25.77 -4.19
CA SER A 160 -31.35 -26.03 -4.83
C SER A 160 -31.44 -27.22 -5.79
N LEU A 161 -30.93 -28.38 -5.43
CA LEU A 161 -31.27 -29.64 -6.12
C LEU A 161 -31.48 -30.86 -5.20
N ARG A 162 -31.82 -30.64 -3.92
CA ARG A 162 -32.36 -31.72 -3.06
C ARG A 162 -33.74 -31.45 -2.45
N GLU A 163 -34.30 -30.24 -2.61
CA GLU A 163 -35.66 -29.94 -2.14
C GLU A 163 -36.74 -29.98 -3.23
N ILE A 164 -36.39 -30.19 -4.51
CA ILE A 164 -37.37 -30.25 -5.61
C ILE A 164 -37.82 -31.70 -5.93
N VAL A 165 -37.16 -32.72 -5.37
CA VAL A 165 -37.52 -34.15 -5.58
C VAL A 165 -38.49 -34.69 -4.51
N ALA A 166 -38.82 -33.91 -3.48
CA ALA A 166 -39.81 -34.32 -2.46
C ALA A 166 -41.23 -33.76 -2.69
N GLY A 167 -41.44 -32.91 -3.71
CA GLY A 167 -42.73 -32.27 -4.00
C GLY A 167 -43.45 -32.75 -5.25
N LEU A 168 -42.98 -33.82 -5.91
CA LEU A 168 -43.56 -34.36 -7.15
C LEU A 168 -44.04 -35.82 -6.98
N GLN A 169 -44.54 -36.15 -5.79
CA GLN A 169 -45.25 -37.42 -5.51
C GLN A 169 -46.63 -37.17 -4.90
N ASP A 170 -47.34 -36.15 -5.39
CA ASP A 170 -48.80 -36.14 -5.39
C ASP A 170 -49.30 -36.30 -6.84
#